data_AF-A0A4Q4NPS0-F1
#
_entry.id   AF-A0A4Q4NPS0-F1
#
_cell.length_a   1.000
_cell.length_b   1.000
_cell.length_c   1.000
_cell.angle_alpha   90.00
_cell.angle_beta   90.00
_cell.angle_gamma   90.00
#
_symmetry.space_group_name_H-M   'P 1'
#
loop_
_entity.id
_entity.type
_entity.pdbx_description
1 polymer ?
#
loop_
_entity_poly.entity_id
_entity_poly.type
_entity_poly.pdbx_seq_one_letter_code
_entity_poly.pdbx_strand_id
1 'polypeptide(L)' 'MKDPRKELFVLDDTVRPGILVLINEADWELEGEDKYEVQKGDHIMFVSTLHGG' A
#
# COMPACT_ATOMS: atom_id res chain seq x y z
N MET A 1 -20.66 -1.89 10.99
CA MET A 1 -20.39 -0.43 10.95
C MET A 1 -19.45 -0.18 9.78
N LYS A 2 -19.78 0.69 8.82
CA LYS A 2 -18.80 1.15 7.82
C LYS A 2 -17.84 2.08 8.53
N ASP A 3 -16.54 1.76 8.54
CA ASP A 3 -15.52 2.66 9.07
C ASP A 3 -15.17 3.68 7.99
N PRO A 4 -15.51 4.97 8.16
CA PRO A 4 -15.22 5.99 7.14
C PRO A 4 -13.72 6.19 6.91
N ARG A 5 -12.86 5.75 7.85
CA ARG A 5 -11.40 5.85 7.70
C ARG A 5 -10.86 4.85 6.68
N LYS A 6 -11.63 3.82 6.32
CA LYS A 6 -11.23 2.85 5.27
C LYS A 6 -11.01 3.55 3.93
N GLU A 7 -11.85 4.53 3.60
CA GLU A 7 -11.78 5.30 2.34
C GLU A 7 -10.54 6.20 2.25
N LEU A 8 -9.86 6.48 3.37
CA LEU A 8 -8.59 7.21 3.38
C LEU A 8 -7.42 6.36 2.87
N PHE A 9 -7.59 5.03 2.84
CA PHE A 9 -6.52 4.08 2.56
C PHE A 9 -6.83 3.15 1.38
N VAL A 10 -8.11 2.81 1.17
CA VAL A 10 -8.58 1.89 0.13
C VAL A 10 -9.63 2.59 -0.73
N LEU A 11 -9.48 2.52 -2.05
CA LEU A 11 -10.44 2.98 -3.06
C LEU A 11 -10.61 1.87 -4.10
N ASP A 12 -11.85 1.55 -4.49
CA ASP A 12 -12.16 0.51 -5.50
C ASP A 12 -11.45 -0.84 -5.23
N ASP A 13 -11.42 -1.25 -3.96
CA ASP A 13 -10.76 -2.47 -3.47
C ASP A 13 -9.23 -2.54 -3.71
N THR A 14 -8.60 -1.41 -4.03
CA THR A 14 -7.12 -1.27 -4.10
C THR A 14 -6.60 -0.17 -3.16
N VAL A 15 -5.29 -0.10 -2.98
CA VAL A 15 -4.63 0.98 -2.23
C VAL A 15 -4.94 2.31 -2.91
N ARG A 16 -5.35 3.30 -2.12
CA ARG A 16 -5.74 4.62 -2.63
C ARG A 16 -4.56 5.28 -3.36
N PRO A 17 -4.75 5.83 -4.57
CA PRO A 17 -3.71 6.60 -5.27
C PRO A 17 -3.10 7.71 -4.39
N GLY A 18 -1.79 7.91 -4.51
CA GLY A 18 -1.01 8.78 -3.62
C GLY A 18 -0.59 8.12 -2.31
N ILE A 19 -0.70 6.79 -2.19
CA ILE A 19 -0.03 5.99 -1.16
C ILE A 19 0.98 5.10 -1.86
N LEU A 20 2.26 5.28 -1.55
CA LEU A 20 3.33 4.36 -1.97
C LEU A 20 3.39 3.19 -1.00
N VAL A 21 3.59 1.99 -1.53
CA VAL A 21 3.78 0.78 -0.74
C VAL A 21 5.20 0.29 -0.95
N LEU A 22 5.93 0.13 0.14
CA LEU A 22 7.29 -0.40 0.12
C LEU A 22 7.35 -1.72 0.89
N ILE A 23 8.11 -2.67 0.35
CA ILE A 23 8.42 -3.96 0.97
C ILE A 23 9.92 -3.97 1.23
N ASN A 24 10.32 -3.98 2.50
CA ASN A 24 11.74 -3.94 2.90
C ASN A 24 12.50 -2.76 2.24
N GLU A 25 11.87 -1.57 2.24
CA GLU A 25 12.40 -0.33 1.65
C GLU A 25 12.48 -0.31 0.11
N ALA A 26 12.07 -1.39 -0.56
CA ALA A 26 11.94 -1.47 -2.02
C ALA A 26 10.51 -1.17 -2.49
N ASP A 27 10.38 -0.63 -3.71
CA ASP A 27 9.08 -0.38 -4.34
C ASP A 27 8.35 -1.71 -4.65
N TRP A 28 7.12 -1.86 -4.16
CA TRP A 28 6.34 -3.10 -4.32
C TRP A 28 6.04 -3.45 -5.78
N GLU A 29 6.09 -2.49 -6.71
CA GLU A 29 5.89 -2.73 -8.14
C GLU A 29 6.96 -3.68 -8.69
N LEU A 30 8.16 -3.65 -8.10
CA LEU A 30 9.27 -4.54 -8.44
C LEU A 30 9.14 -5.92 -7.79
N GLU A 31 8.34 -6.03 -6.72
CA GLU A 31 8.16 -7.24 -5.93
C GLU A 31 6.89 -8.02 -6.32
N GLY A 32 6.13 -7.54 -7.30
CA GLY A 32 4.91 -8.18 -7.79
C GLY A 32 3.62 -7.70 -7.13
N GLU A 33 3.63 -6.51 -6.51
CA GLU A 33 2.45 -5.79 -6.03
C GLU A 33 1.53 -6.67 -5.14
N ASP A 34 0.26 -6.82 -5.55
CA ASP A 34 -0.77 -7.58 -4.86
C ASP A 34 -0.55 -9.11 -4.90
N LYS A 35 0.45 -9.58 -5.68
CA LYS A 35 0.86 -10.99 -5.77
C LYS A 35 2.03 -11.33 -4.86
N TYR A 36 2.67 -10.35 -4.22
CA TYR A 36 3.76 -10.62 -3.31
C TYR A 36 3.30 -11.49 -2.13
N GLU A 37 3.94 -12.64 -1.93
CA GLU A 37 3.70 -13.48 -0.76
C GLU A 37 4.48 -12.92 0.43
N VAL A 38 3.77 -12.32 1.39
CA VAL A 38 4.39 -11.76 2.61
C VAL A 38 5.15 -12.83 3.38
N GLN A 39 6.40 -12.53 3.69
CA GLN A 39 7.29 -13.39 4.44
C GLN A 39 7.41 -12.96 5.89
N LYS A 40 7.85 -13.91 6.73
CA LYS A 40 8.09 -13.62 8.15
C LYS A 40 9.27 -12.64 8.28
N GLY A 41 8.98 -11.48 8.87
CA GLY A 41 9.99 -10.46 9.16
C GLY A 41 10.01 -9.31 8.16
N ASP A 42 9.16 -9.35 7.13
CA ASP A 42 9.05 -8.23 6.20
C ASP A 42 8.58 -6.95 6.87
N HIS A 43 9.14 -5.84 6.41
CA HIS A 43 8.71 -4.51 6.78
C HIS A 43 7.90 -3.90 5.63
N ILE A 44 6.57 -3.88 5.81
CA ILE A 44 5.64 -3.27 4.85
C ILE A 44 5.33 -1.84 5.30
N MET A 45 5.68 -0.87 4.45
CA MET A 45 5.48 0.55 4.75
C MET A 45 4.52 1.20 3.76
N PHE A 46 3.58 1.98 4.30
CA PHE A 46 2.64 2.77 3.51
C PHE A 46 2.96 4.25 3.71
N VAL A 47 3.34 4.93 2.63
CA VAL A 47 3.71 6.34 2.65
C VAL A 47 2.68 7.14 1.86
N SER A 48 1.85 7.91 2.56
CA SER A 48 0.96 8.86 1.87
C SER A 48 1.77 10.04 1.35
N THR A 49 1.80 10.20 0.03
CA THR A 49 2.46 11.31 -0.64
C THR A 49 1.46 12.44 -0.88
N LEU A 50 1.91 13.68 -0.69
CA LEU A 50 1.09 14.87 -0.94
C LEU A 50 0.93 15.18 -2.44
N HIS A 51 1.79 14.57 -3.28
CA HIS A 51 1.65 14.56 -4.72
C HIS A 51 0.94 13.26 -5.12
N GLY A 52 -0.25 13.38 -5.69
CA GLY A 52 -0.90 12.26 -6.35
C GLY A 52 -0.08 11.90 -7.58
N GLY A 53 0.44 10.67 -7.61
CA GLY A 53 0.88 10.05 -8.86
C GLY A 53 -0.28 9.89 -9.82
#